data_AF-A0A0K9NAA1-F1
#
_entry.id   AF-A0A0K9NAA1-F1
#
_cell.length_a   1.000
_cell.length_b   1.000
_cell.length_c   1.000
_cell.angle_alpha   90.00
_cell.angle_beta   90.00
_cell.angle_gamma   90.00
#
_symmetry.space_group_name_H-M   'P 1'
#
loop_
_entity.id
_entity.type
_entity.pdbx_description
1 polymer ?
#
loop_
_entity_poly.entity_id
_entity_poly.type
_entity_poly.pdbx_seq_one_letter_code
_entity_poly.pdbx_strand_id
1 'polypeptide(L)' 'MIDNSELPIGFTMELAQHSDILNEFASMPKAKQDEIVEGARQVKSREEMRSYVENIASF' A
#
# COMPACT_ATOMS: atom_id res chain seq x y z
N MET A 1 13.03 16.96 -8.37
CA MET A 1 12.85 15.61 -7.81
C MET A 1 11.38 15.53 -7.47
N ILE A 2 10.63 14.59 -8.04
CA ILE A 2 9.18 14.52 -7.75
C ILE A 2 9.07 13.92 -6.35
N ASP A 3 8.84 14.79 -5.36
CA ASP A 3 8.28 14.43 -4.07
C ASP A 3 6.86 13.89 -4.31
N ASN A 4 6.77 12.64 -4.75
CA ASN A 4 5.54 11.85 -4.78
C ASN A 4 5.29 11.28 -3.38
N SER A 5 5.48 12.09 -2.34
CA SER A 5 5.35 11.71 -0.93
C SER A 5 3.91 11.37 -0.55
N GLU A 6 2.98 11.58 -1.47
CA GLU A 6 1.59 11.15 -1.36
C GLU A 6 1.43 9.69 -1.80
N LEU A 7 0.84 8.91 -0.90
CA LEU A 7 0.41 7.54 -1.16
C LEU A 7 -0.63 7.53 -2.30
N PRO A 8 -0.61 6.54 -3.21
CA PRO A 8 -1.66 6.39 -4.22
C PRO A 8 -3.04 6.38 -3.56
N ILE A 9 -3.99 7.14 -4.09
CA ILE A 9 -5.34 7.27 -3.48
C ILE A 9 -5.99 5.90 -3.28
N GLY A 10 -5.93 5.02 -4.30
CA GLY A 10 -6.47 3.67 -4.20
C GLY A 10 -5.79 2.83 -3.09
N PHE A 11 -4.49 3.02 -2.90
CA PHE A 11 -3.74 2.33 -1.84
C PHE A 11 -4.20 2.78 -0.45
N THR A 12 -4.29 4.10 -0.24
CA THR A 12 -4.78 4.66 1.03
C THR A 12 -6.22 4.25 1.32
N MET A 13 -7.10 4.20 0.32
CA MET A 13 -8.49 3.78 0.48
C MET A 13 -8.61 2.30 0.87
N GLU A 14 -7.84 1.41 0.25
CA GLU A 14 -7.86 -0.01 0.60
C GLU A 14 -7.24 -0.23 1.99
N LEU A 15 -6.11 0.40 2.33
CA LEU A 15 -5.55 0.34 3.69
C LEU A 15 -6.53 0.83 4.77
N ALA A 16 -7.29 1.89 4.51
CA ALA A 16 -8.28 2.39 5.45
C ALA A 16 -9.45 1.40 5.68
N GLN A 17 -9.77 0.57 4.68
CA GLN A 17 -10.76 -0.51 4.79
C GLN A 17 -10.22 -1.75 5.53
N HIS A 18 -8.90 -1.90 5.59
CA HIS A 18 -8.19 -3.02 6.20
C HIS A 18 -7.29 -2.54 7.35
N SER A 19 -7.91 -2.20 8.49
CA SER A 19 -7.22 -1.57 9.63
C SER A 19 -6.09 -2.43 10.22
N ASP A 20 -6.21 -3.75 10.14
CA ASP A 20 -5.18 -4.73 10.48
C ASP A 20 -3.95 -4.60 9.57
N ILE A 21 -4.17 -4.58 8.26
CA ILE A 21 -3.11 -4.44 7.24
C ILE A 21 -2.43 -3.07 7.34
N LEU A 22 -3.20 -2.01 7.63
CA LEU A 22 -2.66 -0.67 7.86
C LEU A 22 -1.68 -0.66 9.04
N ASN A 23 -2.04 -1.31 10.16
CA ASN A 23 -1.15 -1.39 11.32
C ASN A 23 0.12 -2.16 11.01
N GLU A 24 0.01 -3.26 10.26
CA GLU A 24 1.16 -4.03 9.83
C GLU A 24 2.07 -3.21 8.92
N PHE A 25 1.53 -2.61 7.86
CA PHE A 25 2.25 -1.71 6.97
C PHE A 25 2.96 -0.57 7.73
N ALA A 26 2.27 0.07 8.67
CA ALA A 26 2.83 1.15 9.49
C ALA A 26 3.97 0.68 10.42
N SER A 27 3.97 -0.59 10.81
CA SER A 27 5.03 -1.19 11.63
C SER A 27 6.27 -1.63 10.83
N MET A 28 6.15 -1.74 9.50
CA MET A 28 7.26 -2.18 8.64
C MET A 28 8.39 -1.14 8.58
N PRO A 29 9.64 -1.55 8.33
CA PRO A 29 10.74 -0.62 8.08
C PRO A 29 10.43 0.31 6.90
N LYS A 30 10.90 1.55 6.95
CA LYS A 30 10.63 2.57 5.93
C LYS A 30 10.97 2.10 4.50
N ALA A 31 12.08 1.39 4.32
CA ALA A 31 12.46 0.81 3.04
C ALA A 31 11.42 -0.18 2.48
N LYS A 32 10.77 -0.97 3.36
CA LYS A 32 9.72 -1.91 2.96
C LYS A 32 8.42 -1.20 2.65
N GLN A 33 8.06 -0.19 3.45
CA GLN A 33 6.93 0.68 3.14
C GLN A 33 7.10 1.33 1.76
N ASP A 34 8.30 1.84 1.46
CA ASP A 34 8.59 2.48 0.18
C ASP A 34 8.51 1.47 -1.00
N GLU A 35 9.03 0.25 -0.84
CA GLU A 35 8.87 -0.82 -1.84
C GLU A 35 7.39 -1.13 -2.13
N ILE A 36 6.57 -1.21 -1.08
CA ILE A 36 5.13 -1.47 -1.20
C ILE A 36 4.42 -0.29 -1.89
N VAL A 37 4.77 0.94 -1.53
CA VAL A 37 4.18 2.14 -2.13
C VAL A 37 4.52 2.22 -3.62
N GLU A 38 5.75 1.93 -4.00
CA GLU A 38 6.16 1.91 -5.40
C GLU A 38 5.48 0.79 -6.19
N GLY A 39 5.26 -0.38 -5.58
CA GLY A 39 4.44 -1.44 -6.17
C GLY A 39 2.99 -1.02 -6.36
N ALA A 40 2.38 -0.37 -5.37
CA ALA A 40 1.01 0.16 -5.46
C ALA A 40 0.84 1.20 -6.58
N ARG A 41 1.87 2.00 -6.90
CA ARG A 41 1.83 2.94 -8.04
C ARG A 41 1.73 2.26 -9.40
N GLN A 42 2.13 1.00 -9.52
CA GLN A 42 2.07 0.23 -10.77
C GLN A 42 0.70 -0.43 -10.99
N VAL A 43 -0.14 -0.47 -9.97
CA VAL A 43 -1.45 -1.12 -10.01
C VAL A 43 -2.46 -0.23 -10.74
N LYS A 44 -3.22 -0.82 -11.66
CA LYS A 44 -4.06 -0.05 -12.61
C LYS A 44 -5.56 -0.20 -12.39
N SER A 45 -5.99 -1.20 -11.62
CA SER A 45 -7.40 -1.44 -11.31
C SER A 45 -7.65 -1.51 -9.80
N ARG A 46 -8.91 -1.32 -9.43
CA ARG A 46 -9.33 -1.41 -8.03
C ARG A 46 -9.22 -2.84 -7.51
N GLU A 47 -9.59 -3.84 -8.29
CA GLU A 47 -9.48 -5.25 -7.91
C GLU A 47 -8.02 -5.67 -7.70
N GLU A 48 -7.11 -5.22 -8.56
CA GLU A 48 -5.67 -5.45 -8.37
C GLU A 48 -5.16 -4.71 -7.12
N MET A 49 -5.64 -3.49 -6.82
CA MET A 49 -5.19 -2.74 -5.63
C MET A 49 -5.62 -3.44 -4.35
N ARG A 50 -6.87 -3.89 -4.31
CA ARG A 50 -7.38 -4.68 -3.20
C ARG A 50 -6.56 -5.95 -3.00
N SER A 51 -6.33 -6.71 -4.08
CA SER A 51 -5.50 -7.92 -4.03
C SER A 51 -4.07 -7.61 -3.57
N TYR A 52 -3.50 -6.49 -4.03
CA TYR A 52 -2.17 -6.03 -3.65
C TYR A 52 -2.09 -5.74 -2.14
N VAL A 53 -3.08 -5.03 -1.59
CA VAL A 53 -3.15 -4.71 -0.16
C VAL A 53 -3.40 -5.96 0.69
N GLU A 54 -4.34 -6.84 0.31
CA GLU A 54 -4.62 -8.09 1.02
C GLU A 54 -3.39 -9.02 1.08
N ASN A 55 -2.51 -8.97 0.09
CA ASN A 55 -1.24 -9.72 0.10
C ASN A 55 -0.18 -9.18 1.07
N ILE A 56 -0.33 -7.95 1.59
CA ILE A 56 0.63 -7.39 2.56
C ILE A 56 0.59 -8.18 3.88
N ALA A 57 -0.61 -8.53 4.36
CA ALA A 57 -0.82 -9.24 5.61
C ALA A 57 -0.82 -10.77 5.49
N SER A 58 -0.49 -11.30 4.31
CA SER A 58 -0.42 -12.75 4.08
C SER A 58 0.96 -13.34 4.41
N PHE A 59 1.83 -12.61 5.13
CA PHE A 59 3.20 -13.02 5.49
C PHE A 59 3.36 -13.38 6.96
#